data_AF-A0A7X7Y446-F1
#
_entry.id   AF-A0A7X7Y446-F1
#
_cell.length_a   1.000
_cell.length_b   1.000
_cell.length_c   1.000
_cell.angle_alpha   90.00
_cell.angle_beta   90.00
_cell.angle_gamma   90.00
#
_symmetry.space_group_name_H-M   'P 1'
#
loop_
_entity.id
_entity.type
_entity.pdbx_description
1 polymer ?
#
loop_
_entity_poly.entity_id
_entity_poly.type
_entity_poly.pdbx_seq_one_letter_code
_entity_poly.pdbx_strand_id
1 'polypeptide(L)'
;MRTDIPKNKRSFGGERKMFFITEAHTGRKVTIIYEAKSGRISKRTIHVLAVKKDHVLAYCYLRNGVRSFRKQNILAFEIKRNRKEQLL
;
A
#
# COMPACT_ATOMS: atom_id res chain seq x y z
N MET A 1 6.14 -34.24 -6.68
CA MET A 1 6.24 -33.40 -7.89
C MET A 1 5.68 -32.03 -7.53
N ARG A 2 6.54 -31.01 -7.42
CA ARG A 2 6.12 -29.63 -7.16
C ARG A 2 5.91 -28.98 -8.52
N THR A 3 4.69 -28.53 -8.81
CA THR A 3 4.41 -27.77 -10.02
C THR A 3 4.86 -26.32 -9.80
N ASP A 4 5.91 -25.94 -10.49
CA ASP A 4 6.38 -24.56 -10.55
C ASP A 4 5.35 -23.71 -11.29
N ILE A 5 4.67 -22.82 -10.56
CA ILE A 5 3.86 -21.75 -11.16
C ILE A 5 4.84 -20.69 -11.68
N PRO A 6 4.87 -20.37 -12.98
CA PRO A 6 5.81 -19.39 -13.51
C PRO A 6 5.48 -18.01 -12.94
N LYS A 7 6.47 -17.38 -12.28
CA LYS A 7 6.41 -15.97 -11.91
C LYS A 7 6.46 -15.14 -13.19
N ASN A 8 5.29 -14.90 -13.78
CA ASN A 8 5.14 -14.02 -14.94
C ASN A 8 5.50 -12.58 -14.54
N LYS A 9 6.74 -12.18 -14.82
CA LYS A 9 7.19 -10.80 -14.79
C LYS A 9 6.56 -10.09 -15.99
N ARG A 10 5.29 -9.70 -15.88
CA ARG A 10 4.68 -8.81 -16.88
C ARG A 10 5.24 -7.40 -16.69
N SER A 11 6.26 -7.09 -17.47
CA SER A 11 6.71 -5.74 -17.77
C SER A 11 5.58 -5.03 -18.50
N PHE A 12 4.78 -4.24 -17.78
CA PHE A 12 3.87 -3.29 -18.39
C PHE A 12 4.69 -2.06 -18.82
N GLY A 13 5.00 -2.00 -20.12
CA GLY A 13 5.45 -0.80 -20.82
C GLY A 13 4.29 0.17 -21.03
N GLY A 14 4.59 1.46 -20.94
CA GLY A 14 3.63 2.56 -20.91
C GLY A 14 3.96 3.47 -19.72
N GLU A 15 4.15 4.76 -19.97
CA GLU A 15 4.65 5.74 -18.99
C GLU A 15 3.90 5.62 -17.65
N ARG A 16 4.57 5.03 -16.65
CA ARG A 16 3.99 4.76 -15.34
C ARG A 16 3.77 6.09 -14.63
N LYS A 17 2.53 6.59 -14.63
CA LYS A 17 2.09 7.48 -13.55
C LYS A 17 2.18 6.66 -12.27
N MET A 18 3.29 6.85 -11.58
CA MET A 18 3.76 5.98 -10.54
C MET A 18 2.92 6.22 -9.28
N PHE A 19 1.97 5.34 -9.01
CA PHE A 19 1.03 5.46 -7.90
C PHE A 19 1.72 5.06 -6.58
N PHE A 20 2.49 5.97 -5.98
CA PHE A 20 3.16 5.75 -4.70
C PHE A 20 2.55 6.54 -3.55
N ILE A 21 2.65 5.97 -2.34
CA ILE A 21 2.50 6.71 -1.09
C ILE A 21 3.76 7.56 -0.89
N THR A 22 3.56 8.87 -0.75
CA THR A 22 4.60 9.90 -0.56
C THR A 22 4.45 10.59 0.79
N GLU A 23 5.42 11.44 1.17
CA GLU A 23 5.39 12.23 2.43
C GLU A 23 4.11 13.07 2.58
N ALA A 24 3.51 13.55 1.49
CA ALA A 24 2.24 14.28 1.50
C ALA A 24 1.04 13.46 2.04
N HIS A 25 1.23 12.16 2.25
CA HIS A 25 0.22 11.28 2.83
C HIS A 25 0.39 11.09 4.34
N THR A 26 1.46 11.59 4.95
CA THR A 26 1.67 11.52 6.40
C THR A 26 0.51 12.17 7.15
N GLY A 27 0.04 11.52 8.22
CA GLY A 27 -1.16 11.90 8.97
C GLY A 27 -2.49 11.49 8.32
N ARG A 28 -2.49 10.93 7.10
CA ARG A 28 -3.73 10.54 6.39
C ARG A 28 -4.03 9.06 6.57
N LYS A 29 -5.32 8.72 6.55
CA LYS A 29 -5.79 7.34 6.44
C LYS A 29 -5.80 6.92 4.97
N VAL A 30 -5.11 5.83 4.67
CA VAL A 30 -4.98 5.28 3.32
C VAL A 30 -5.40 3.82 3.36
N THR A 31 -6.16 3.39 2.35
CA THR A 31 -6.43 1.96 2.13
C THR A 31 -5.48 1.44 1.08
N ILE A 32 -4.78 0.35 1.38
CA ILE A 32 -3.80 -0.28 0.48
C ILE A 32 -4.22 -1.71 0.13
N ILE A 33 -3.84 -2.14 -1.07
CA ILE A 33 -3.77 -3.57 -1.42
C ILE A 33 -2.30 -4.00 -1.23
N TYR A 34 -2.07 -4.87 -0.25
CA TYR A 34 -0.72 -5.25 0.18
C TYR A 34 -0.46 -6.74 -0.02
N GLU A 35 0.64 -7.07 -0.68
CA GLU A 35 1.13 -8.43 -0.86
C GLU A 35 2.18 -8.77 0.22
N ALA A 36 1.87 -9.77 1.05
CA ALA A 36 2.81 -10.29 2.03
C ALA A 36 3.94 -11.10 1.36
N LYS A 37 5.04 -11.34 2.07
CA LYS A 37 6.14 -12.20 1.60
C LYS A 37 5.68 -13.61 1.18
N SER A 38 4.59 -14.11 1.76
CA SER A 38 3.99 -15.40 1.41
C SER A 38 3.15 -15.38 0.13
N GLY A 39 3.06 -14.24 -0.58
CA GLY A 39 2.18 -14.04 -1.73
C GLY A 39 0.72 -13.73 -1.35
N ARG A 40 0.37 -13.73 -0.05
CA ARG A 40 -1.01 -13.42 0.39
C ARG A 40 -1.30 -11.94 0.20
N ILE A 41 -2.27 -11.64 -0.66
CA ILE A 41 -2.80 -10.29 -0.87
C ILE A 41 -3.84 -9.97 0.22
N SER A 42 -3.83 -8.73 0.71
CA SER A 42 -4.77 -8.25 1.72
C SER A 42 -5.11 -6.77 1.51
N LYS A 43 -6.38 -6.41 1.69
CA LYS A 43 -6.82 -5.02 1.79
C LYS A 43 -6.60 -4.53 3.22
N ARG A 44 -5.91 -3.40 3.39
CA ARG A 44 -5.57 -2.85 4.72
C ARG A 44 -5.83 -1.36 4.77
N THR A 45 -6.50 -0.90 5.81
CA THR A 45 -6.49 0.52 6.16
C THR A 45 -5.30 0.79 7.06
N ILE A 46 -4.53 1.82 6.72
CA ILE A 46 -3.35 2.26 7.45
C ILE A 46 -3.44 3.77 7.72
N HIS A 47 -2.89 4.22 8.84
CA HIS A 47 -2.64 5.63 9.10
C HIS A 47 -1.14 5.89 8.95
N VAL A 48 -0.77 6.70 7.96
CA VAL A 48 0.64 6.93 7.59
C VAL A 48 1.32 7.78 8.66
N LEU A 49 2.39 7.25 9.25
CA LEU A 49 3.15 7.92 10.30
C LEU A 49 4.43 8.56 9.75
N ALA A 50 5.10 7.86 8.82
CA ALA A 50 6.27 8.38 8.12
C ALA A 50 6.43 7.63 6.80
N VAL A 51 6.92 8.32 5.76
CA VAL A 51 7.39 7.69 4.55
C VAL A 51 8.92 7.68 4.57
N LYS A 52 9.51 6.59 4.10
CA LYS A 52 10.95 6.41 3.92
C LYS A 52 11.21 6.02 2.48
N LYS A 53 12.48 5.95 2.06
CA LYS A 53 12.85 5.57 0.69
C LYS A 53 12.10 4.32 0.20
N ASP A 54 12.20 3.21 0.93
CA ASP A 54 11.65 1.91 0.50
C ASP A 54 10.43 1.43 1.30
N HIS A 55 10.09 2.12 2.38
CA HIS A 55 9.06 1.67 3.33
C HIS A 55 8.12 2.81 3.75
N VAL A 56 6.92 2.44 4.17
CA VAL A 56 5.94 3.31 4.83
C VAL A 56 5.76 2.80 6.25
N LEU A 57 6.05 3.63 7.24
CA LEU A 57 5.72 3.33 8.64
C LEU A 57 4.29 3.78 8.89
N ALA A 58 3.44 2.88 9.37
CA ALA A 58 2.03 3.19 9.55
C ALA A 58 1.38 2.36 10.66
N TYR A 59 0.36 2.93 11.30
CA TYR A 59 -0.55 2.17 12.13
C TYR A 59 -1.49 1.33 11.26
N CYS A 60 -1.52 0.02 11.46
CA CYS A 60 -2.37 -0.89 10.71
C CYS A 60 -3.60 -1.28 11.54
N TYR A 61 -4.79 -0.86 11.09
CA TYR A 61 -6.04 -1.11 11.82
C TYR A 61 -6.40 -2.60 11.87
N LEU A 62 -6.11 -3.37 10.81
CA LEU A 62 -6.34 -4.82 10.77
C LEU A 62 -5.52 -5.61 11.81
N ARG A 63 -4.40 -5.04 12.27
CA ARG A 63 -3.47 -5.69 13.20
C ARG A 63 -3.33 -4.93 14.52
N ASN A 64 -4.11 -3.88 14.70
CA ASN A 64 -4.10 -3.01 15.88
C ASN A 64 -2.69 -2.61 16.35
N GLY A 65 -1.84 -2.14 15.42
CA GLY A 65 -0.45 -1.80 15.76
C GLY A 65 0.38 -1.19 14.63
N VAL A 66 1.52 -0.60 14.99
CA VAL A 66 2.48 0.04 14.06
C VAL A 66 3.26 -1.02 13.28
N ARG A 67 3.36 -0.86 11.95
CA ARG A 67 4.10 -1.76 11.06
C ARG A 67 4.81 -1.00 9.94
N SER A 68 5.88 -1.60 9.42
CA SER A 68 6.60 -1.14 8.24
C SER A 68 6.09 -1.89 7.00
N PHE A 69 5.67 -1.15 5.97
CA PHE A 69 5.17 -1.67 4.70
C PHE A 69 6.17 -1.35 3.59
N ARG A 70 6.72 -2.37 2.93
CA ARG A 70 7.56 -2.18 1.72
C ARG A 70 6.74 -1.57 0.60
N LYS A 71 7.21 -0.46 0.01
CA LYS A 71 6.52 0.23 -1.10
C LYS A 71 6.29 -0.68 -2.30
N GLN A 72 7.29 -1.47 -2.66
CA GLN A 72 7.21 -2.43 -3.78
C GLN A 72 6.12 -3.51 -3.59
N ASN A 73 5.64 -3.72 -2.36
CA ASN A 73 4.59 -4.69 -2.03
C ASN A 73 3.20 -4.03 -1.93
N ILE A 74 3.10 -2.71 -2.14
CA ILE A 74 1.83 -1.98 -2.21
C ILE A 74 1.42 -1.98 -3.69
N LEU A 75 0.39 -2.77 -4.01
CA LEU A 75 -0.07 -2.96 -5.38
C LEU A 75 -1.02 -1.85 -5.84
N ALA A 76 -1.74 -1.25 -4.89
CA ALA A 76 -2.65 -0.12 -5.11
C ALA A 76 -2.89 0.61 -3.78
N PHE A 77 -3.29 1.90 -3.85
CA PHE A 77 -3.78 2.63 -2.69
C PHE A 77 -4.93 3.59 -3.02
N GLU A 78 -5.77 3.87 -2.04
CA GLU A 78 -6.87 4.83 -2.09
C GLU A 78 -6.79 5.72 -0.85
N ILE A 79 -6.84 7.04 -1.04
CA ILE A 79 -6.87 7.97 0.09
C ILE A 79 -8.30 8.09 0.61
N LYS A 80 -8.50 7.90 1.91
CA LYS A 80 -9.82 8.15 2.52
C LYS A 80 -9.97 9.66 2.72
N ARG A 81 -10.83 10.30 1.91
CA ARG A 81 -11.29 11.67 2.17
C ARG A 81 -12.21 11.66 3.39
N ASN A 82 -12.02 12.61 4.30
CA ASN A 82 -12.97 12.78 5.40
C ASN A 82 -14.28 13.31 4.81
N ARG A 83 -15.41 12.65 5.11
CA ARG A 83 -16.74 13.01 4.58
C ARG A 83 -17.18 14.44 4.90
N LYS A 84 -16.57 15.13 5.88
CA LYS A 84 -16.88 16.53 6.20
C LYS A 84 -16.54 17.54 5.08
N GLU A 85 -15.65 17.21 4.15
CA GLU A 85 -15.29 18.09 3.01
C GLU A 85 -16.19 17.90 1.77
N GLN A 86 -17.20 17.02 1.83
CA GLN A 86 -18.16 16.80 0.73
C GLN A 86 -19.54 17.43 0.98
N LEU A 87 -19.70 18.16 2.09
CA LEU A 87 -20.96 18.80 2.52
C LEU A 87 -20.82 20.33 2.70
N LEU A 88 -19.81 20.93 2.08
CA LEU A 88 -19.67 22.39 1.88
C LEU A 88 -19.66 22.66 0.38
#